data_AF-A0A8C0G8J9-F1
#
_entry.id   AF-A0A8C0G8J9-F1
#
_cell.length_a   1.000
_cell.length_b   1.000
_cell.length_c   1.000
_cell.angle_alpha   90.00
_cell.angle_beta   90.00
_cell.angle_gamma   90.00
#
_symmetry.space_group_name_H-M   'P 1'
#
loop_
_entity.id
_entity.type
_entity.pdbx_description
1 polymer ?
#
loop_
_entity_poly.entity_id
_entity_poly.type
_entity_poly.pdbx_seq_one_letter_code
_entity_poly.pdbx_strand_id
1 'polypeptide(L)'
;MTWEQKCTVIAMMTQEVEGEKIKCQRYWPDVLGKTIMVNDRLRLALTGELRRVSHLNFTAWPDHDTPAQPNDLLTFISYMRHIHKSGPIITHCSAGIGRSGTLICIDVVLGLISKDLDVSTHRID
;
A
#
# COMPACT_ATOMS: atom_id res chain seq x y z
N MET A 1 -11.08 -9.85 5.82
CA MET A 1 -9.94 -8.97 6.20
C MET A 1 -10.23 -7.48 6.02
N THR A 2 -10.17 -6.89 4.82
CA THR A 2 -10.24 -5.41 4.61
C THR A 2 -11.47 -4.76 5.26
N TRP A 3 -12.62 -5.42 5.15
CA TRP A 3 -13.86 -4.96 5.79
C TRP A 3 -13.81 -5.07 7.32
N GLU A 4 -13.50 -6.25 7.85
CA GLU A 4 -13.52 -6.53 9.30
C GLU A 4 -12.54 -5.63 10.07
N GLN A 5 -11.36 -5.42 9.50
CA GLN A 5 -10.32 -4.56 10.08
C GLN A 5 -10.56 -3.07 9.86
N LYS A 6 -11.66 -2.70 9.19
CA LYS A 6 -12.03 -1.31 8.88
C LYS A 6 -10.90 -0.57 8.13
N CYS A 7 -10.20 -1.27 7.24
CA CYS A 7 -9.11 -0.69 6.46
C CYS A 7 -9.68 0.30 5.44
N THR A 8 -9.04 1.47 5.33
CA THR A 8 -9.42 2.51 4.38
C THR A 8 -8.37 2.74 3.29
N VAL A 9 -7.19 2.13 3.41
CA VAL A 9 -6.08 2.23 2.47
C VAL A 9 -5.45 0.86 2.25
N ILE A 10 -5.18 0.54 0.99
CA ILE A 10 -4.35 -0.59 0.56
C ILE A 10 -3.16 -0.01 -0.20
N ALA A 11 -1.94 -0.39 0.18
CA ALA A 11 -0.69 -0.09 -0.49
C ALA A 11 -0.14 -1.37 -1.14
N MET A 12 -0.32 -1.48 -2.45
CA MET A 12 0.20 -2.56 -3.28
C MET A 12 1.55 -2.14 -3.85
N MET A 13 2.60 -2.86 -3.46
CA MET A 13 4.00 -2.54 -3.81
C MET A 13 4.56 -3.51 -4.86
N THR A 14 3.74 -3.88 -5.85
CA THR A 14 4.12 -4.80 -6.93
C THR A 14 3.23 -4.59 -8.14
N GLN A 15 3.72 -4.94 -9.32
CA GLN A 15 2.84 -5.16 -10.48
C GLN A 15 2.15 -6.52 -10.36
N GLU A 16 1.06 -6.73 -11.12
CA GLU A 16 0.43 -8.06 -11.22
C GLU A 16 1.37 -9.08 -11.85
N VAL A 17 2.15 -8.64 -12.85
CA VAL A 17 3.14 -9.43 -13.59
C VAL A 17 4.44 -8.63 -13.68
N GLU A 18 5.57 -9.28 -13.44
CA GLU A 18 6.91 -8.72 -13.59
C GLU A 18 7.75 -9.68 -14.43
N GLY A 19 8.16 -9.25 -15.62
CA GLY A 19 8.71 -10.14 -16.65
C GLY A 19 7.68 -11.19 -17.05
N GLU A 20 8.04 -12.47 -16.93
CA GLU A 20 7.15 -13.61 -17.23
C GLU A 20 6.47 -14.18 -15.97
N LYS A 21 6.69 -13.59 -14.80
CA LYS A 21 6.23 -14.14 -13.52
C LYS A 21 5.03 -13.36 -13.00
N ILE A 22 3.97 -14.08 -12.67
CA ILE A 22 2.84 -13.53 -11.90
C ILE A 22 3.31 -13.28 -10.47
N LYS A 23 3.08 -12.05 -9.99
CA LYS A 23 3.44 -11.61 -8.64
C LYS A 23 2.22 -11.44 -7.75
N CYS A 24 1.12 -10.95 -8.30
CA CYS A 24 -0.13 -10.75 -7.59
C CYS A 24 -1.30 -10.94 -8.56
N GLN A 25 -2.26 -11.77 -8.18
CA GLN A 25 -3.51 -11.85 -8.92
C GLN A 25 -4.34 -10.60 -8.66
N ARG A 26 -4.95 -10.05 -9.71
CA ARG A 26 -5.88 -8.95 -9.56
C ARG A 26 -7.07 -9.35 -8.69
N TYR A 27 -7.34 -8.55 -7.66
CA TYR A 27 -8.44 -8.76 -6.70
C TYR A 27 -9.44 -7.58 -6.68
N TRP A 28 -9.31 -6.65 -7.62
CA TRP A 28 -10.26 -5.57 -7.88
C TRP A 28 -10.87 -5.74 -9.28
N PRO A 29 -12.09 -5.25 -9.53
CA PRO A 29 -12.77 -5.50 -10.80
C PRO A 29 -12.19 -4.73 -11.99
N ASP A 30 -12.22 -5.36 -13.16
CA ASP A 30 -11.80 -4.81 -14.46
C ASP A 30 -12.76 -3.75 -15.01
N VAL A 31 -14.03 -3.84 -14.58
CA VAL A 31 -15.13 -3.10 -15.16
C VAL A 31 -15.66 -2.10 -14.13
N LEU A 32 -15.56 -0.82 -14.48
CA LEU A 32 -16.31 0.26 -13.82
C LEU A 32 -17.79 -0.13 -13.78
N GLY A 33 -18.32 -0.43 -12.59
CA GLY A 33 -19.75 -0.69 -12.38
C GLY A 33 -20.13 -1.85 -11.46
N LYS A 34 -19.21 -2.78 -11.12
CA LYS A 34 -19.54 -3.89 -10.19
C LYS A 34 -18.93 -3.84 -8.80
N THR A 35 -18.01 -2.92 -8.54
CA THR A 35 -17.52 -2.44 -7.23
C THR A 35 -16.64 -1.26 -7.66
N ILE A 36 -17.15 -0.04 -7.54
CA ILE A 36 -16.71 1.07 -8.41
C ILE A 36 -15.33 1.58 -7.97
N MET A 37 -14.35 1.54 -8.86
CA MET A 37 -13.18 2.42 -8.78
C MET A 37 -13.63 3.84 -9.13
N VAL A 38 -13.70 4.75 -8.16
CA VAL A 38 -14.02 6.17 -8.38
C VAL A 38 -12.82 6.98 -7.90
N ASN A 39 -12.15 7.70 -8.80
CA ASN A 39 -10.99 8.56 -8.50
C ASN A 39 -9.89 7.81 -7.71
N ASP A 40 -9.42 6.67 -8.22
CA ASP A 40 -8.40 5.81 -7.60
C ASP A 40 -8.79 5.19 -6.24
N ARG A 41 -10.10 5.14 -5.95
CA ARG A 41 -10.64 4.51 -4.74
C ARG A 41 -11.59 3.38 -5.07
N LEU A 42 -11.30 2.21 -4.51
CA LEU A 42 -12.15 1.04 -4.50
C LEU A 42 -13.33 1.24 -3.53
N ARG A 43 -14.57 1.18 -4.03
CA ARG A 43 -15.77 1.22 -3.18
C ARG A 43 -16.20 -0.17 -2.76
N LEU A 44 -15.91 -0.59 -1.53
CA LEU A 44 -16.42 -1.84 -0.96
C LEU A 44 -17.86 -1.66 -0.49
N ALA A 45 -18.76 -2.55 -0.90
CA ALA A 45 -20.13 -2.62 -0.39
C ALA A 45 -20.34 -4.00 0.25
N LEU A 46 -20.76 -4.04 1.51
CA LEU A 46 -21.12 -5.26 2.21
C LEU A 46 -22.34 -5.00 3.09
N THR A 47 -23.35 -5.88 3.00
CA THR A 47 -24.56 -5.85 3.85
C THR A 47 -25.26 -4.47 3.92
N GLY A 48 -25.32 -3.74 2.80
CA GLY A 48 -25.95 -2.42 2.72
C GLY A 48 -25.09 -1.25 3.22
N GLU A 49 -23.95 -1.50 3.86
CA GLU A 49 -22.97 -0.49 4.22
C GLU A 49 -21.99 -0.28 3.06
N LEU A 50 -21.69 0.99 2.75
CA LEU A 50 -20.74 1.38 1.72
C LEU A 50 -19.49 1.97 2.36
N ARG A 51 -18.33 1.38 2.07
CA ARG A 51 -17.02 1.89 2.48
C ARG A 51 -16.16 2.24 1.28
N ARG A 52 -15.40 3.33 1.39
CA ARG A 52 -14.41 3.72 0.39
C ARG A 52 -13.03 3.31 0.88
N VAL A 53 -12.33 2.54 0.05
CA VAL A 53 -10.97 2.09 0.28
C VAL A 53 -10.11 2.67 -0.82
N SER A 54 -9.07 3.41 -0.47
CA SER A 54 -8.11 3.90 -1.47
C SER A 54 -7.13 2.77 -1.79
N HIS A 55 -7.01 2.40 -3.05
CA HIS A 55 -6.08 1.36 -3.49
C HIS A 55 -4.93 2.04 -4.22
N LEU A 56 -3.77 2.09 -3.56
CA LEU A 56 -2.57 2.73 -4.06
C LEU A 56 -1.65 1.64 -4.59
N ASN A 57 -1.28 1.73 -5.86
CA ASN A 57 -0.36 0.79 -6.49
C ASN A 57 0.95 1.48 -6.88
N PHE A 58 2.06 1.06 -6.27
CA PHE A 58 3.40 1.52 -6.61
C PHE A 58 4.08 0.50 -7.52
N THR A 59 4.21 0.84 -8.80
CA THR A 59 4.72 -0.07 -9.85
C THR A 59 6.19 0.15 -10.20
N ALA A 60 6.79 1.27 -9.75
CA ALA A 60 8.19 1.64 -10.01
C ALA A 60 9.20 0.95 -9.06
N TRP A 61 8.85 -0.24 -8.55
CA TRP A 61 9.70 -1.06 -7.69
C TRP A 61 9.82 -2.48 -8.24
N PRO A 62 10.88 -2.77 -9.03
CA PRO A 62 11.12 -4.10 -9.58
C PRO A 62 11.32 -5.14 -8.46
N ASP A 63 11.01 -6.41 -8.74
CA ASP A 63 11.26 -7.47 -7.76
C ASP A 63 12.75 -7.63 -7.46
N HIS A 64 13.08 -7.85 -6.19
CA HIS A 64 14.46 -8.03 -5.70
C HIS A 64 15.41 -6.86 -5.97
N ASP A 65 14.88 -5.68 -6.25
CA ASP A 65 15.66 -4.47 -6.50
C ASP A 65 15.22 -3.33 -5.56
N THR A 66 15.85 -2.16 -5.70
CA THR A 66 15.47 -0.92 -5.04
C THR A 66 14.53 -0.09 -5.94
N PRO A 67 13.76 0.86 -5.38
CA PRO A 67 12.93 1.74 -6.19
C PRO A 67 13.78 2.49 -7.22
N ALA A 68 13.40 2.42 -8.49
CA ALA A 68 14.14 3.09 -9.57
C ALA A 68 14.21 4.62 -9.36
N GLN A 69 13.22 5.17 -8.66
CA GLN A 69 13.16 6.58 -8.27
C GLN A 69 12.77 6.71 -6.79
N PRO A 70 13.73 6.94 -5.88
CA PRO A 70 13.46 7.08 -4.44
C PRO A 70 12.48 8.23 -4.11
N ASN A 71 12.50 9.31 -4.89
CA ASN A 71 11.60 10.45 -4.70
C ASN A 71 10.12 10.09 -4.96
N ASP A 72 9.86 9.18 -5.89
CA ASP A 72 8.50 8.71 -6.15
C ASP A 72 7.98 7.86 -4.99
N LEU A 73 8.86 7.06 -4.36
CA LEU A 73 8.50 6.33 -3.16
C LEU A 73 8.18 7.27 -1.99
N LEU A 74 8.97 8.34 -1.79
CA LEU A 74 8.66 9.35 -0.77
C LEU A 74 7.35 10.07 -1.05
N THR A 75 7.08 10.39 -2.32
CA THR A 75 5.81 11.00 -2.75
C THR A 75 4.64 10.05 -2.49
N PHE A 76 4.80 8.76 -2.79
CA PHE A 76 3.83 7.73 -2.50
C PHE A 76 3.54 7.61 -0.99
N ILE A 77 4.57 7.56 -0.15
CA ILE A 77 4.44 7.50 1.31
C ILE A 77 3.73 8.75 1.84
N SER A 78 4.12 9.93 1.37
CA SER A 78 3.50 11.21 1.74
C SER A 78 2.01 11.22 1.39
N TYR A 79 1.65 10.79 0.17
CA TYR A 79 0.25 10.69 -0.26
C TYR A 79 -0.53 9.64 0.54
N MET A 80 0.06 8.46 0.77
CA MET A 80 -0.53 7.39 1.59
C MET A 80 -0.88 7.88 2.99
N ARG A 81 0.05 8.59 3.65
CA ARG A 81 -0.17 9.21 4.96
C ARG A 81 -1.24 10.30 4.93
N HIS A 82 -1.24 11.13 3.88
CA HIS A 82 -2.20 12.22 3.74
C HIS A 82 -3.65 11.73 3.64
N ILE A 83 -3.88 10.67 2.84
CA ILE A 83 -5.23 10.14 2.62
C ILE A 83 -5.69 9.17 3.70
N HIS A 84 -4.76 8.55 4.43
CA HIS A 84 -5.09 7.67 5.55
C HIS A 84 -5.78 8.46 6.66
N LYS A 85 -6.88 7.89 7.20
CA LYS A 85 -7.67 8.53 8.26
C LYS A 85 -7.86 7.64 9.47
N SER A 86 -8.05 6.33 9.26
CA SER A 86 -8.32 5.38 10.33
C SER A 86 -8.15 3.93 9.84
N GLY A 87 -8.11 3.01 10.80
CA GLY A 87 -7.87 1.59 10.56
C GLY A 87 -6.41 1.31 10.17
N PRO A 88 -6.01 0.04 10.08
CA PRO A 88 -4.69 -0.32 9.58
C PRO A 88 -4.59 -0.08 8.06
N ILE A 89 -3.40 0.29 7.61
CA ILE A 89 -3.06 0.30 6.19
C ILE A 89 -2.68 -1.12 5.79
N ILE A 90 -3.36 -1.69 4.81
CA ILE A 90 -2.96 -2.99 4.26
C ILE A 90 -1.80 -2.78 3.31
N THR A 91 -0.61 -3.26 3.66
CA THR A 91 0.56 -3.24 2.79
C THR A 91 0.85 -4.63 2.27
N HIS A 92 0.98 -4.81 0.96
CA HIS A 92 1.39 -6.09 0.37
C HIS A 92 2.25 -5.90 -0.88
N CYS A 93 2.95 -6.95 -1.28
CA CYS A 93 3.65 -7.06 -2.56
C CYS A 93 3.29 -8.41 -3.20
N SER A 94 4.27 -9.26 -3.50
CA SER A 94 4.07 -10.66 -3.88
C SER A 94 4.09 -11.58 -2.65
N ALA A 95 5.27 -11.80 -2.05
CA ALA A 95 5.42 -12.62 -0.83
C ALA A 95 5.02 -11.88 0.47
N GLY A 96 4.82 -10.57 0.41
CA GLY A 96 4.41 -9.76 1.56
C GLY A 96 5.52 -9.38 2.55
N ILE A 97 6.79 -9.66 2.23
CA ILE A 97 7.93 -9.44 3.15
C ILE A 97 8.90 -8.34 2.69
N GLY A 98 9.39 -8.37 1.45
CA GLY A 98 10.47 -7.49 0.97
C GLY A 98 10.02 -6.04 0.82
N ARG A 99 9.43 -5.72 -0.33
CA ARG A 99 8.92 -4.36 -0.64
C ARG A 99 7.94 -3.84 0.41
N SER A 100 7.09 -4.73 0.94
CA SER A 100 6.19 -4.41 2.06
C SER A 100 6.94 -3.99 3.32
N GLY A 101 7.91 -4.78 3.76
CA GLY A 101 8.70 -4.50 4.96
C GLY A 101 9.53 -3.24 4.80
N THR A 102 10.12 -3.02 3.63
CA THR A 102 10.86 -1.79 3.33
C THR A 102 9.96 -0.56 3.36
N LEU A 103 8.74 -0.62 2.80
CA LEU A 103 7.77 0.47 2.92
C LEU A 103 7.44 0.78 4.39
N ILE A 104 7.11 -0.25 5.17
CA ILE A 104 6.77 -0.09 6.60
C ILE A 104 7.94 0.53 7.36
N CYS A 105 9.16 0.05 7.13
CA CYS A 105 10.36 0.58 7.78
C CYS A 105 10.56 2.06 7.46
N ILE A 106 10.52 2.45 6.17
CA ILE A 106 10.69 3.85 5.76
C ILE A 106 9.57 4.71 6.34
N ASP A 107 8.33 4.25 6.32
CA ASP A 107 7.21 4.97 6.91
C ASP A 107 7.47 5.22 8.40
N VAL A 108 7.74 4.17 9.20
CA VAL A 108 8.02 4.31 10.63
C VAL A 108 9.17 5.29 10.88
N VAL A 109 10.30 5.15 10.18
CA VAL A 109 11.45 6.05 10.32
C VAL A 109 11.06 7.50 10.03
N LEU A 110 10.37 7.78 8.92
CA LEU A 110 9.91 9.13 8.61
C LEU A 110 8.93 9.68 9.66
N GLY A 111 8.15 8.81 10.30
CA GLY A 111 7.23 9.17 11.39
C GLY A 111 7.94 9.44 12.72
N LEU A 112 9.09 8.83 12.97
CA LEU A 112 9.95 9.13 14.11
C LEU A 112 10.69 10.45 13.90
N ILE A 113 11.29 10.64 12.72
CA ILE A 113 11.97 11.89 12.34
C ILE A 113 11.01 13.09 12.44
N SER A 114 9.78 12.97 11.94
CA SER A 114 8.81 14.08 12.00
C SER A 114 8.36 14.44 13.42
N LYS A 115 8.62 13.57 14.41
CA LYS A 115 8.36 13.79 15.83
C LYS A 115 9.61 14.12 16.63
N ASP A 116 10.75 14.30 15.96
CA ASP A 116 12.07 14.52 16.57
C ASP A 116 12.46 13.41 17.57
N LEU A 117 12.10 12.17 17.23
CA LEU A 117 12.43 10.97 18.01
C LEU A 117 13.66 10.27 17.43
N ASP A 118 14.41 9.61 18.30
CA ASP A 118 15.61 8.86 17.93
C ASP A 118 15.28 7.71 16.95
N VAL A 119 16.17 7.50 15.97
CA VAL A 119 15.98 6.54 14.88
C VAL A 119 17.07 5.47 14.97
N SER A 120 16.69 4.22 15.18
CA SER A 120 17.60 3.07 15.10
C SER A 120 17.04 2.02 14.14
N THR A 121 17.82 1.70 13.10
CA THR A 121 17.47 0.67 12.10
C THR A 121 17.94 -0.73 12.48
N HIS A 122 18.57 -0.91 13.65
CA HIS A 122 19.25 -2.15 14.06
C HIS A 122 18.57 -2.90 15.21
N ARG A 123 17.43 -2.42 15.73
CA ARG A 123 16.70 -3.08 16.81
C ARG A 123 15.59 -3.97 16.29
N ILE A 124 15.96 -5.20 15.94
CA ILE A 124 15.04 -6.35 15.96
C ILE A 124 15.69 -7.29 16.97
N ASP A 125 15.32 -7.11 18.24
CA ASP A 125 15.70 -8.01 19.33
C ASP A 125 14.73 -9.20 19.38
#